data_AF-A0A7C5HC76-F1
#
_entry.id   AF-A0A7C5HC76-F1
#
_cell.length_a   1.000
_cell.length_b   1.000
_cell.length_c   1.000
_cell.angle_alpha   90.00
_cell.angle_beta   90.00
_cell.angle_gamma   90.00
#
_symmetry.space_group_name_H-M   'P 1'
#
loop_
_entity.id
_entity.type
_entity.pdbx_description
1 polymer ?
#
loop_
_entity_poly.entity_id
_entity_poly.type
_entity_poly.pdbx_seq_one_letter_code
_entity_poly.pdbx_strand_id
1 'polypeptide(L)'
;MDATREIYWNIGHGMVALMYLLSMAAVVVMLLGFRERLALWRKGKPLERFDHPRQRVGHCIADTLSQRKVLKVMQGGLPHGLLFWGFLLLFIGTVLVMLQADLLAPFFSVNLLSGDFYRLYSLVLDLAGLIAMLALAALAVRRFIIKPAGLETSSADVAIHLLLFAILFSGFLIEGARMAVTEVRDNPALAAWSPVGAVFARLFIGMDAQAAKGVHKALWLVHLLFGLGFLAVIPRTKLRHLATTSGNSLFESHEPKGTYASIDLEDENIEQFSASAIGDLSWKDLFDTDACMQCGRCQQRCPAYLAGKPLSPMRVITGIGELAA
;
A
#
# COMPACT_ATOMS: atom_id res chain seq x y z
N MET A 1 26.99 21.83 -14.59
CA MET A 1 25.52 21.82 -14.49
C MET A 1 25.16 21.14 -13.19
N ASP A 2 24.35 21.78 -12.35
CA ASP A 2 23.88 21.15 -11.12
C ASP A 2 23.04 19.93 -11.46
N ALA A 3 23.20 18.86 -10.68
CA ALA A 3 22.47 17.62 -10.89
C ALA A 3 20.98 17.87 -10.61
N THR A 4 20.15 17.90 -11.66
CA THR A 4 18.70 18.10 -11.55
C THR A 4 18.02 17.52 -12.79
N ARG A 5 16.70 17.41 -12.77
CA ARG A 5 15.88 17.07 -13.95
C ARG A 5 14.73 18.03 -14.11
N GLU A 6 14.31 18.21 -15.36
CA GLU A 6 13.07 18.88 -15.67
C GLU A 6 11.88 18.00 -15.24
N ILE A 7 11.04 18.52 -14.35
CA ILE A 7 9.80 17.86 -13.94
C ILE A 7 8.79 17.98 -15.09
N TYR A 8 8.06 16.90 -15.37
CA TYR A 8 7.17 16.79 -16.53
C TYR A 8 7.90 16.93 -17.88
N TRP A 9 9.20 16.60 -17.93
CA TRP A 9 9.95 16.57 -19.19
C TRP A 9 9.16 15.83 -20.28
N ASN A 10 9.00 16.48 -21.43
CA ASN A 10 8.27 15.94 -22.58
C ASN A 10 6.79 15.58 -22.28
N ILE A 11 6.18 16.16 -21.25
CA ILE A 11 4.74 16.07 -20.95
C ILE A 11 4.15 17.49 -21.03
N GLY A 12 3.19 17.70 -21.93
CA GLY A 12 2.61 19.03 -22.13
C GLY A 12 1.66 19.44 -20.99
N HIS A 13 1.49 20.75 -20.77
CA HIS A 13 0.64 21.29 -19.70
C HIS A 13 -0.81 20.76 -19.71
N GLY A 14 -1.40 20.55 -20.90
CA GLY A 14 -2.74 19.97 -21.00
C GLY A 14 -2.85 18.55 -20.43
N MET A 15 -1.79 17.75 -20.57
CA MET A 15 -1.73 16.39 -20.02
C MET A 15 -1.53 16.40 -18.51
N VAL A 16 -0.77 17.38 -17.99
CA VAL A 16 -0.62 17.61 -16.55
C VAL A 16 -1.96 18.01 -15.92
N ALA A 17 -2.72 18.90 -16.57
CA ALA A 17 -4.07 19.25 -16.11
C ALA A 17 -5.01 18.04 -16.10
N LEU A 18 -4.99 17.22 -17.16
CA LEU A 18 -5.75 15.97 -17.22
C LEU A 18 -5.36 15.00 -16.09
N MET A 19 -4.06 14.88 -15.79
CA MET A 19 -3.57 14.05 -14.69
C MET A 19 -4.17 14.47 -13.34
N TYR A 20 -4.21 15.76 -13.02
CA TYR A 20 -4.82 16.22 -11.77
C TYR A 20 -6.32 15.96 -11.72
N LEU A 21 -7.04 16.17 -12.82
CA LEU A 21 -8.47 15.87 -12.92
C LEU A 21 -8.74 14.37 -12.68
N LEU A 22 -7.99 13.50 -13.35
CA LEU A 22 -8.11 12.04 -13.18
C LEU A 22 -7.68 11.59 -11.78
N SER A 23 -6.65 12.21 -11.20
CA SER A 23 -6.21 11.94 -9.82
C SER A 23 -7.28 12.31 -8.81
N MET A 24 -7.91 13.48 -8.96
CA MET A 24 -9.03 13.89 -8.12
C MET A 24 -10.21 12.92 -8.24
N ALA A 25 -10.56 12.50 -9.46
CA ALA A 25 -11.60 11.50 -9.68
C ALA A 25 -11.27 10.15 -9.00
N ALA A 26 -10.03 9.67 -9.12
CA ALA A 26 -9.59 8.44 -8.46
C ALA A 26 -9.65 8.54 -6.93
N VAL A 27 -9.25 9.68 -6.36
CA VAL A 27 -9.39 9.95 -4.91
C VAL A 27 -10.86 9.94 -4.49
N VAL A 28 -11.76 10.55 -5.26
CA VAL A 28 -13.21 10.50 -4.97
C VAL A 28 -13.71 9.06 -4.97
N VAL A 29 -13.36 8.26 -5.97
CA VAL A 29 -13.74 6.82 -6.04
C VAL A 29 -13.21 6.05 -4.83
N MET A 30 -11.97 6.33 -4.41
CA MET A 30 -11.35 5.74 -3.23
C MET A 30 -12.12 6.12 -1.95
N LEU A 31 -12.44 7.40 -1.77
CA LEU A 31 -13.18 7.90 -0.61
C LEU A 31 -14.60 7.33 -0.54
N LEU A 32 -15.29 7.20 -1.67
CA LEU A 32 -16.61 6.56 -1.75
C LEU A 32 -16.54 5.09 -1.31
N GLY A 33 -15.50 4.36 -1.74
CA GLY A 33 -15.30 2.98 -1.30
C GLY A 33 -15.04 2.87 0.21
N PHE A 34 -14.25 3.78 0.79
CA PHE A 34 -14.07 3.80 2.26
C PHE A 34 -15.36 4.21 3.00
N ARG A 35 -16.19 5.06 2.41
CA ARG A 35 -17.52 5.41 2.97
C ARG A 35 -18.44 4.20 3.05
N GLU A 36 -18.42 3.31 2.05
CA GLU A 36 -19.16 2.04 2.08
C GLU A 36 -18.70 1.16 3.26
N ARG A 37 -17.39 1.06 3.49
CA ARG A 37 -16.85 0.30 4.64
C ARG A 37 -17.22 0.94 5.98
N LEU A 38 -17.15 2.26 6.08
CA LEU A 38 -17.57 2.97 7.28
C LEU A 38 -19.06 2.77 7.59
N ALA A 39 -19.92 2.74 6.57
CA ALA A 39 -21.34 2.44 6.73
C ALA A 39 -21.56 1.01 7.26
N LEU A 40 -20.75 0.04 6.82
CA LEU A 40 -20.77 -1.32 7.36
C LEU A 40 -20.36 -1.36 8.83
N TRP A 41 -19.25 -0.72 9.21
CA TRP A 41 -18.79 -0.72 10.60
C TRP A 41 -19.80 -0.06 11.54
N ARG A 42 -20.52 0.96 11.07
CA ARG A 42 -21.57 1.65 11.84
C ARG A 42 -22.83 0.80 12.10
N LYS A 43 -22.98 -0.37 11.49
CA LYS A 43 -24.06 -1.30 11.83
C LYS A 43 -23.88 -1.94 13.21
N GLY A 44 -22.65 -1.96 13.73
CA GLY A 44 -22.33 -2.53 15.02
C GLY A 44 -22.66 -1.59 16.18
N LYS A 45 -22.77 -2.15 17.38
CA LYS A 45 -22.98 -1.44 18.65
C LYS A 45 -21.84 -0.45 18.94
N PRO A 46 -22.14 0.66 19.64
CA PRO A 46 -21.11 1.61 20.07
C PRO A 46 -20.09 0.92 20.98
N LEU A 47 -18.81 1.29 20.84
CA LEU A 47 -17.72 0.85 21.70
C LEU A 47 -16.68 1.96 21.80
N GLU A 48 -16.30 2.33 23.02
CA GLU A 48 -15.31 3.38 23.26
C GLU A 48 -13.88 2.87 22.99
N ARG A 49 -13.21 3.47 21.99
CA ARG A 49 -11.80 3.20 21.61
C ARG A 49 -11.02 4.47 21.25
N PHE A 50 -11.49 5.63 21.66
CA PHE A 50 -10.93 6.94 21.32
C PHE A 50 -10.18 7.63 22.47
N ASP A 51 -10.02 6.94 23.60
CA ASP A 51 -9.25 7.38 24.77
C ASP A 51 -7.75 7.55 24.45
N HIS A 52 -7.01 8.39 25.16
CA HIS A 52 -5.54 8.52 25.00
C HIS A 52 -5.03 8.73 23.55
N PRO A 53 -5.57 9.69 22.77
CA PRO A 53 -5.33 9.80 21.33
C PRO A 53 -3.86 9.96 20.95
N ARG A 54 -3.07 10.72 21.74
CA ARG A 54 -1.64 10.92 21.47
C ARG A 54 -0.85 9.61 21.55
N GLN A 55 -1.12 8.80 22.56
CA GLN A 55 -0.44 7.51 22.76
C GLN A 55 -0.81 6.53 21.64
N ARG A 56 -2.10 6.47 21.28
CA ARG A 56 -2.62 5.62 20.19
C ARG A 56 -1.97 5.98 18.85
N VAL A 57 -1.88 7.26 18.51
CA VAL A 57 -1.21 7.72 17.29
C VAL A 57 0.28 7.36 17.31
N GLY A 58 0.98 7.58 18.42
CA GLY A 58 2.38 7.20 18.57
C GLY A 58 2.61 5.70 18.37
N HIS A 59 1.77 4.85 18.98
CA HIS A 59 1.81 3.40 18.81
C HIS A 59 1.49 2.98 17.37
N CYS A 60 0.49 3.59 16.73
CA CYS A 60 0.13 3.32 15.34
C CYS A 60 1.28 3.61 14.37
N ILE A 61 1.94 4.76 14.54
CA ILE A 61 3.11 5.13 13.73
C ILE A 61 4.25 4.14 13.97
N ALA A 62 4.56 3.84 15.23
CA ALA A 62 5.64 2.92 15.59
C ALA A 62 5.38 1.50 15.05
N ASP A 63 4.17 0.97 15.18
CA ASP A 63 3.79 -0.34 14.66
C ASP A 63 3.86 -0.40 13.13
N THR A 64 3.35 0.64 12.45
CA THR A 64 3.31 0.70 11.00
C THR A 64 4.71 0.84 10.41
N LEU A 65 5.55 1.74 10.92
CA LEU A 65 6.89 1.95 10.36
C LEU A 65 7.86 0.82 10.72
N SER A 66 7.74 0.26 11.93
CA SER A 66 8.66 -0.80 12.36
C SER A 66 8.40 -2.16 11.70
N GLN A 67 7.20 -2.36 11.13
CA GLN A 67 6.75 -3.64 10.54
C GLN A 67 6.92 -4.86 11.48
N ARG A 68 7.15 -4.64 12.79
CA ARG A 68 7.51 -5.68 13.77
C ARG A 68 6.47 -6.78 13.86
N LYS A 69 5.18 -6.41 13.78
CA LYS A 69 4.06 -7.36 13.85
C LYS A 69 4.06 -8.32 12.65
N VAL A 70 4.42 -7.84 11.46
CA VAL A 70 4.45 -8.62 10.20
C VAL A 70 5.69 -9.51 10.15
N LEU A 71 6.84 -8.98 10.60
CA LEU A 71 8.11 -9.71 10.67
C LEU A 71 8.10 -10.92 11.61
N LYS A 72 7.10 -11.06 12.48
CA LYS A 72 6.92 -12.29 13.29
C LYS A 72 6.73 -13.56 12.45
N VAL A 73 6.33 -13.44 11.17
CA VAL A 73 6.24 -14.56 10.22
C VAL A 73 7.21 -14.29 9.07
N MET A 74 8.50 -14.55 9.30
CA MET A 74 9.61 -14.11 8.43
C MET A 74 9.45 -14.48 6.95
N GLN A 75 8.98 -15.70 6.63
CA GLN A 75 8.87 -16.20 5.26
C GLN A 75 8.02 -15.30 4.34
N GLY A 76 6.95 -14.70 4.86
CA GLY A 76 6.13 -13.73 4.13
C GLY A 76 6.38 -12.28 4.59
N GLY A 77 6.75 -12.11 5.85
CA GLY A 77 6.83 -10.80 6.47
C GLY A 77 8.06 -9.99 6.08
N LEU A 78 9.21 -10.64 5.86
CA LEU A 78 10.40 -9.94 5.36
C LEU A 78 10.18 -9.36 3.95
N PRO A 79 9.77 -10.14 2.93
CA PRO A 79 9.51 -9.56 1.62
C PRO A 79 8.35 -8.55 1.66
N HIS A 80 7.32 -8.76 2.48
CA HIS A 80 6.28 -7.73 2.66
C HIS A 80 6.82 -6.42 3.28
N GLY A 81 7.69 -6.50 4.28
CA GLY A 81 8.32 -5.33 4.90
C GLY A 81 9.21 -4.55 3.92
N LEU A 82 9.95 -5.27 3.08
CA LEU A 82 10.75 -4.67 2.00
C LEU A 82 9.86 -4.01 0.93
N LEU A 83 8.75 -4.68 0.56
CA LEU A 83 7.75 -4.12 -0.35
C LEU A 83 7.17 -2.82 0.23
N PHE A 84 6.77 -2.84 1.50
CA PHE A 84 6.21 -1.67 2.20
C PHE A 84 7.16 -0.47 2.15
N TRP A 85 8.43 -0.66 2.54
CA TRP A 85 9.41 0.43 2.56
C TRP A 85 9.77 0.90 1.14
N GLY A 86 9.87 -0.02 0.17
CA GLY A 86 10.06 0.35 -1.23
C GLY A 86 8.92 1.24 -1.75
N PHE A 87 7.66 0.82 -1.54
CA PHE A 87 6.50 1.62 -1.91
C PHE A 87 6.41 2.95 -1.15
N LEU A 88 6.72 2.97 0.15
CA LEU A 88 6.70 4.20 0.95
C LEU A 88 7.73 5.21 0.45
N LEU A 89 8.96 4.76 0.14
CA LEU A 89 9.99 5.63 -0.42
C LEU A 89 9.61 6.16 -1.81
N LEU A 90 9.08 5.31 -2.70
CA LEU A 90 8.57 5.73 -4.01
C LEU A 90 7.41 6.74 -3.90
N PHE A 91 6.51 6.53 -2.94
CA PHE A 91 5.41 7.46 -2.65
C PHE A 91 5.93 8.81 -2.14
N ILE A 92 6.85 8.81 -1.17
CA ILE A 92 7.53 10.02 -0.70
C ILE A 92 8.22 10.72 -1.88
N GLY A 93 8.89 9.95 -2.75
CA GLY A 93 9.51 10.46 -3.96
C GLY A 93 8.55 11.19 -4.89
N THR A 94 7.35 10.64 -5.08
CA THR A 94 6.27 11.22 -5.88
C THR A 94 5.72 12.49 -5.22
N VAL A 95 5.51 12.47 -3.90
CA VAL A 95 5.07 13.65 -3.14
C VAL A 95 6.10 14.77 -3.20
N LEU A 96 7.40 14.46 -3.10
CA LEU A 96 8.45 15.47 -3.23
C LEU A 96 8.48 16.11 -4.62
N VAL A 97 8.20 15.35 -5.69
CA VAL A 97 8.07 15.91 -7.04
C VAL A 97 6.86 16.83 -7.15
N MET A 98 5.71 16.42 -6.62
CA MET A 98 4.51 17.26 -6.54
C MET A 98 4.78 18.55 -5.75
N LEU A 99 5.36 18.44 -4.55
CA LEU A 99 5.72 19.61 -3.74
C LEU A 99 6.71 20.53 -4.47
N GLN A 100 7.70 19.96 -5.18
CA GLN A 100 8.65 20.75 -5.95
C GLN A 100 7.96 21.52 -7.09
N ALA A 101 7.10 20.85 -7.86
CA ALA A 101 6.45 21.42 -9.03
C ALA A 101 5.32 22.39 -8.70
N ASP A 102 4.52 22.09 -7.67
CA ASP A 102 3.27 22.79 -7.39
C ASP A 102 3.39 23.80 -6.26
N LEU A 103 4.41 23.68 -5.40
CA LEU A 103 4.56 24.52 -4.21
C LEU A 103 5.90 25.26 -4.20
N LEU A 104 7.02 24.53 -4.14
CA LEU A 104 8.34 25.11 -3.88
C LEU A 104 8.85 25.99 -5.02
N ALA A 105 8.77 25.51 -6.27
CA ALA A 105 9.19 26.32 -7.42
C ALA A 105 8.28 27.54 -7.65
N PRO A 106 6.93 27.41 -7.73
CA PRO A 106 6.08 28.54 -8.08
C PRO A 106 5.95 29.61 -6.98
N PHE A 107 5.86 29.20 -5.71
CA PHE A 107 5.58 30.13 -4.61
C PHE A 107 6.82 30.58 -3.85
N PHE A 108 7.87 29.76 -3.81
CA PHE A 108 9.06 30.03 -3.01
C PHE A 108 10.34 30.16 -3.85
N SER A 109 10.29 29.86 -5.16
CA SER A 109 11.48 29.83 -6.04
C SER A 109 12.61 28.94 -5.52
N VAL A 110 12.28 27.89 -4.76
CA VAL A 110 13.24 26.94 -4.19
C VAL A 110 13.30 25.69 -5.06
N ASN A 111 14.50 25.25 -5.44
CA ASN A 111 14.74 23.97 -6.12
C ASN A 111 15.38 22.95 -5.17
N LEU A 112 14.53 22.21 -4.44
CA LEU A 112 14.93 21.12 -3.55
C LEU A 112 15.57 19.95 -4.33
N LEU A 113 15.03 19.62 -5.51
CA LEU A 113 15.50 18.51 -6.34
C LEU A 113 16.69 18.92 -7.23
N SER A 114 17.76 19.41 -6.59
CA SER A 114 19.01 19.81 -7.24
C SER A 114 20.26 19.32 -6.48
N GLY A 115 21.41 19.36 -7.16
CA GLY A 115 22.73 19.04 -6.59
C GLY A 115 22.83 17.63 -6.00
N ASP A 116 23.49 17.52 -4.86
CA ASP A 116 23.71 16.24 -4.17
C ASP A 116 22.41 15.63 -3.63
N PHE A 117 21.41 16.46 -3.29
CA PHE A 117 20.12 15.96 -2.87
C PHE A 117 19.43 15.19 -4.00
N TYR A 118 19.45 15.72 -5.23
CA TYR A 118 18.88 15.02 -6.40
C TYR A 118 19.61 13.70 -6.71
N ARG A 119 20.94 13.67 -6.55
CA ARG A 119 21.74 12.45 -6.74
C ARG A 119 21.33 11.35 -5.76
N LEU A 120 21.27 11.69 -4.47
CA LEU A 120 20.80 10.76 -3.42
C LEU A 120 19.35 10.35 -3.64
N TYR A 121 18.48 11.31 -3.95
CA TYR A 121 17.07 11.08 -4.25
C TYR A 121 16.90 10.06 -5.39
N SER A 122 17.62 10.25 -6.50
CA SER A 122 17.55 9.36 -7.68
C SER A 122 17.99 7.94 -7.31
N LEU A 123 19.12 7.82 -6.62
CA LEU A 123 19.65 6.51 -6.20
C LEU A 123 18.74 5.80 -5.22
N VAL A 124 18.20 6.52 -4.23
CA VAL A 124 17.28 5.94 -3.24
C VAL A 124 16.01 5.42 -3.90
N LEU A 125 15.42 6.19 -4.82
CA LEU A 125 14.19 5.75 -5.50
C LEU A 125 14.44 4.60 -6.48
N ASP A 126 15.54 4.64 -7.23
CA ASP A 126 15.94 3.59 -8.17
C ASP A 126 16.15 2.25 -7.43
N LEU A 127 16.89 2.28 -6.32
CA LEU A 127 17.10 1.10 -5.47
C LEU A 127 15.82 0.66 -4.73
N ALA A 128 15.00 1.60 -4.26
CA ALA A 128 13.72 1.28 -3.63
C ALA A 128 12.77 0.57 -4.61
N GLY A 129 12.72 1.01 -5.88
CA GLY A 129 11.98 0.34 -6.95
C GLY A 129 12.46 -1.09 -7.19
N LEU A 130 13.77 -1.31 -7.19
CA LEU A 130 14.34 -2.65 -7.39
C LEU A 130 14.02 -3.57 -6.22
N ILE A 131 14.21 -3.07 -4.99
CA ILE A 131 13.88 -3.82 -3.77
C ILE A 131 12.39 -4.17 -3.75
N ALA A 132 11.51 -3.22 -4.09
CA ALA A 132 10.07 -3.48 -4.20
C ALA A 132 9.75 -4.54 -5.25
N MET A 133 10.41 -4.50 -6.42
CA MET A 133 10.22 -5.47 -7.49
C MET A 133 10.63 -6.89 -7.06
N LEU A 134 11.81 -7.03 -6.44
CA LEU A 134 12.32 -8.30 -5.94
C LEU A 134 11.47 -8.84 -4.79
N ALA A 135 11.02 -7.96 -3.90
CA ALA A 135 10.10 -8.30 -2.82
C ALA A 135 8.74 -8.79 -3.35
N LEU A 136 8.19 -8.13 -4.37
CA LEU A 136 6.96 -8.55 -5.02
C LEU A 136 7.14 -9.91 -5.71
N ALA A 137 8.25 -10.14 -6.39
CA ALA A 137 8.59 -11.43 -6.98
C ALA A 137 8.69 -12.53 -5.91
N ALA A 138 9.32 -12.28 -4.76
CA ALA A 138 9.39 -13.22 -3.65
C ALA A 138 8.00 -13.57 -3.09
N LEU A 139 7.12 -12.58 -2.96
CA LEU A 139 5.72 -12.78 -2.55
C LEU A 139 4.93 -13.57 -3.59
N ALA A 140 5.16 -13.32 -4.88
CA ALA A 140 4.56 -14.06 -5.98
C ALA A 140 5.02 -15.53 -5.99
N VAL A 141 6.32 -15.81 -5.82
CA VAL A 141 6.84 -17.17 -5.69
C VAL A 141 6.21 -17.88 -4.49
N ARG A 142 6.13 -17.20 -3.33
CA ARG A 142 5.48 -17.74 -2.14
C ARG A 142 4.01 -18.10 -2.41
N ARG A 143 3.28 -17.24 -3.12
CA ARG A 143 1.84 -17.41 -3.35
C ARG A 143 1.52 -18.43 -4.45
N PHE A 144 2.22 -18.38 -5.57
CA PHE A 144 1.86 -19.14 -6.78
C PHE A 144 2.67 -20.43 -6.96
N ILE A 145 3.84 -20.54 -6.34
CA ILE A 145 4.72 -21.72 -6.46
C ILE A 145 4.72 -22.51 -5.16
N ILE A 146 5.14 -21.90 -4.04
CA ILE A 146 5.28 -22.60 -2.74
C ILE A 146 3.92 -23.00 -2.15
N LYS A 147 2.92 -22.12 -2.28
CA LYS A 147 1.54 -22.33 -1.79
C LYS A 147 1.46 -22.86 -0.34
N PRO A 148 1.95 -22.11 0.67
CA PRO A 148 1.86 -22.53 2.07
C PRO A 148 0.45 -22.90 2.50
N ALA A 149 0.31 -23.91 3.36
CA ALA A 149 -0.99 -24.33 3.89
C ALA A 149 -1.74 -23.15 4.55
N GLY A 150 -3.02 -23.00 4.20
CA GLY A 150 -3.87 -21.91 4.68
C GLY A 150 -3.74 -20.59 3.91
N LEU A 151 -2.88 -20.50 2.89
CA LEU A 151 -2.83 -19.35 1.99
C LEU A 151 -3.77 -19.55 0.80
N GLU A 152 -5.01 -19.09 0.94
CA GLU A 152 -5.96 -19.10 -0.18
C GLU A 152 -5.59 -18.03 -1.22
N THR A 153 -5.70 -18.42 -2.49
CA THR A 153 -5.38 -17.58 -3.65
C THR A 153 -6.61 -17.47 -4.53
N SER A 154 -7.09 -16.25 -4.71
CA SER A 154 -8.20 -15.93 -5.60
C SER A 154 -7.72 -15.18 -6.84
N SER A 155 -8.59 -15.02 -7.83
CA SER A 155 -8.33 -14.19 -9.01
C SER A 155 -7.99 -12.73 -8.65
N ALA A 156 -8.57 -12.22 -7.57
CA ALA A 156 -8.25 -10.89 -7.06
C ALA A 156 -6.79 -10.77 -6.59
N ASP A 157 -6.23 -11.83 -6.00
CA ASP A 157 -4.80 -11.83 -5.62
C ASP A 157 -3.90 -11.75 -6.84
N VAL A 158 -4.25 -12.46 -7.93
CA VAL A 158 -3.51 -12.41 -9.20
C VAL A 158 -3.57 -11.00 -9.79
N ALA A 159 -4.77 -10.41 -9.87
CA ALA A 159 -4.97 -9.08 -10.41
C ALA A 159 -4.18 -8.01 -9.64
N ILE A 160 -4.14 -8.09 -8.29
CA ILE A 160 -3.35 -7.17 -7.46
C ILE A 160 -1.85 -7.36 -7.71
N HIS A 161 -1.34 -8.59 -7.78
CA HIS A 161 0.09 -8.81 -8.04
C HIS A 161 0.49 -8.28 -9.43
N LEU A 162 -0.34 -8.50 -10.45
CA LEU A 162 -0.12 -7.97 -11.79
C LEU A 162 -0.16 -6.44 -11.81
N LEU A 163 -1.11 -5.81 -11.10
CA LEU A 163 -1.19 -4.36 -11.01
C LEU A 163 0.04 -3.76 -10.33
N LEU A 164 0.47 -4.30 -9.19
CA LEU A 164 1.67 -3.83 -8.49
C LEU A 164 2.92 -4.03 -9.34
N PHE A 165 3.03 -5.16 -10.03
CA PHE A 165 4.13 -5.41 -10.97
C PHE A 165 4.10 -4.40 -12.12
N ALA A 166 2.94 -4.17 -12.72
CA ALA A 166 2.77 -3.22 -13.81
C ALA A 166 3.18 -1.80 -13.40
N ILE A 167 2.82 -1.34 -12.19
CA ILE A 167 3.23 -0.04 -11.65
C ILE A 167 4.76 0.04 -11.53
N LEU A 168 5.38 -0.92 -10.82
CA LEU A 168 6.83 -0.91 -10.60
C LEU A 168 7.60 -1.02 -11.92
N PHE A 169 7.15 -1.89 -12.83
CA PHE A 169 7.84 -2.17 -14.09
C PHE A 169 7.69 -1.03 -15.08
N SER A 170 6.49 -0.47 -15.21
CA SER A 170 6.28 0.73 -16.04
C SER A 170 7.04 1.94 -15.51
N GLY A 171 7.25 2.06 -14.19
CA GLY A 171 8.09 3.11 -13.61
C GLY A 171 9.52 3.08 -14.16
N PHE A 172 10.16 1.91 -14.16
CA PHE A 172 11.48 1.72 -14.74
C PHE A 172 11.52 1.90 -16.26
N LEU A 173 10.47 1.48 -16.98
CA LEU A 173 10.37 1.72 -18.42
C LEU A 173 10.29 3.22 -18.75
N ILE A 174 9.51 3.99 -18.00
CA ILE A 174 9.41 5.45 -18.17
C ILE A 174 10.76 6.10 -17.89
N GLU A 175 11.38 5.74 -16.77
CA GLU A 175 12.68 6.28 -16.39
C GLU A 175 13.73 5.95 -17.46
N GLY A 176 13.80 4.70 -17.93
CA GLY A 176 14.70 4.28 -18.99
C GLY A 176 14.46 5.03 -20.31
N ALA A 177 13.21 5.17 -20.74
CA ALA A 177 12.86 5.91 -21.96
C ALA A 177 13.25 7.40 -21.88
N ARG A 178 13.08 8.01 -20.70
CA ARG A 178 13.52 9.39 -20.44
C ARG A 178 15.05 9.48 -20.47
N MET A 179 15.73 8.61 -19.73
CA MET A 179 17.20 8.61 -19.58
C MET A 179 17.92 8.38 -20.91
N ALA A 180 17.36 7.56 -21.80
CA ALA A 180 17.94 7.31 -23.13
C ALA A 180 18.05 8.57 -23.99
N VAL A 181 17.19 9.57 -23.76
CA VAL A 181 17.19 10.85 -24.50
C VAL A 181 17.86 11.98 -23.73
N THR A 182 18.07 11.80 -22.42
CA THR A 182 18.59 12.82 -21.51
C THR A 182 19.90 12.36 -20.87
N GLU A 183 19.91 11.78 -19.66
CA GLU A 183 21.16 11.55 -18.93
C GLU A 183 22.16 10.64 -19.65
N VAL A 184 21.73 9.57 -20.32
CA VAL A 184 22.67 8.63 -20.94
C VAL A 184 23.47 9.29 -22.07
N ARG A 185 22.86 10.24 -22.80
CA ARG A 185 23.52 10.96 -23.88
C ARG A 185 24.20 12.24 -23.40
N ASP A 186 23.49 13.02 -22.60
CA ASP A 186 23.84 14.42 -22.30
C ASP A 186 24.51 14.60 -20.93
N ASN A 187 24.35 13.64 -20.00
CA ASN A 187 24.96 13.69 -18.67
C ASN A 187 25.25 12.29 -18.07
N PRO A 188 26.21 11.52 -18.62
CA PRO A 188 26.45 10.13 -18.21
C PRO A 188 26.83 9.98 -16.73
N ALA A 189 27.47 11.00 -16.15
CA ALA A 189 27.79 11.02 -14.72
C ALA A 189 26.53 11.05 -13.84
N LEU A 190 25.45 11.70 -14.30
CA LEU A 190 24.17 11.71 -13.62
C LEU A 190 23.41 10.38 -13.80
N ALA A 191 23.54 9.74 -14.97
CA ALA A 191 22.92 8.44 -15.22
C ALA A 191 23.39 7.34 -14.24
N ALA A 192 24.63 7.45 -13.74
CA ALA A 192 25.17 6.51 -12.74
C ALA A 192 24.41 6.51 -11.40
N TRP A 193 23.64 7.56 -11.11
CA TRP A 193 22.82 7.66 -9.89
C TRP A 193 21.43 7.00 -10.03
N SER A 194 21.08 6.51 -11.22
CA SER A 194 19.91 5.64 -11.45
C SER A 194 20.37 4.36 -12.16
N PRO A 195 21.12 3.46 -11.49
CA PRO A 195 21.72 2.31 -12.14
C PRO A 195 20.71 1.36 -12.79
N VAL A 196 19.54 1.15 -12.19
CA VAL A 196 18.49 0.29 -12.77
C VAL A 196 17.81 1.01 -13.93
N GLY A 197 17.47 2.29 -13.77
CA GLY A 197 17.01 3.14 -14.88
C GLY A 197 17.97 3.14 -16.07
N ALA A 198 19.28 3.16 -15.83
CA ALA A 198 20.31 3.08 -16.88
C ALA A 198 20.34 1.72 -17.60
N VAL A 199 20.03 0.61 -16.89
CA VAL A 199 19.85 -0.70 -17.53
C VAL A 199 18.61 -0.69 -18.42
N PHE A 200 17.49 -0.16 -17.93
CA PHE A 200 16.26 -0.04 -18.71
C PHE A 200 16.42 0.92 -19.91
N ALA A 201 17.25 1.95 -19.78
CA ALA A 201 17.54 2.88 -20.87
C ALA A 201 18.15 2.18 -22.09
N ARG A 202 18.87 1.07 -21.90
CA ARG A 202 19.46 0.27 -23.01
C ARG A 202 18.41 -0.25 -23.99
N LEU A 203 17.17 -0.41 -23.57
CA LEU A 203 16.05 -0.79 -24.44
C LEU A 203 15.74 0.31 -25.49
N PHE A 204 16.19 1.54 -25.27
CA PHE A 204 15.80 2.71 -26.05
C PHE A 204 17.00 3.48 -26.69
N ILE A 205 18.25 3.16 -26.34
CA ILE A 205 19.47 3.89 -26.82
C ILE A 205 19.64 3.89 -28.35
N GLY A 206 19.03 2.94 -29.07
CA GLY A 206 19.06 2.89 -30.54
C GLY A 206 17.88 3.57 -31.24
N MET A 207 16.90 4.09 -30.50
CA MET A 207 15.74 4.75 -31.09
C MET A 207 16.08 6.18 -31.50
N ASP A 208 15.42 6.68 -32.55
CA ASP A 208 15.47 8.11 -32.83
C ASP A 208 14.85 8.88 -31.65
N ALA A 209 15.37 10.09 -31.39
CA ALA A 209 14.99 10.86 -30.21
C ALA A 209 13.49 11.23 -30.20
N GLN A 210 12.86 11.36 -31.37
CA GLN A 210 11.45 11.71 -31.47
C GLN A 210 10.55 10.50 -31.14
N ALA A 211 10.88 9.30 -31.62
CA ALA A 211 10.20 8.07 -31.28
C ALA A 211 10.38 7.75 -29.78
N ALA A 212 11.58 7.89 -29.22
CA ALA A 212 11.82 7.68 -27.79
C ALA A 212 10.97 8.64 -26.93
N LYS A 213 10.84 9.91 -27.33
CA LYS A 213 9.90 10.87 -26.70
C LYS A 213 8.45 10.43 -26.82
N GLY A 214 8.05 9.85 -27.96
CA GLY A 214 6.70 9.29 -28.15
C GLY A 214 6.42 8.12 -27.20
N VAL A 215 7.36 7.18 -27.11
CA VAL A 215 7.28 6.04 -26.19
C VAL A 215 7.22 6.50 -24.73
N HIS A 216 8.05 7.46 -24.33
CA HIS A 216 8.01 8.04 -22.99
C HIS A 216 6.61 8.59 -22.64
N LYS A 217 5.98 9.37 -23.54
CA LYS A 217 4.63 9.91 -23.32
C LYS A 217 3.58 8.81 -23.14
N ALA A 218 3.63 7.78 -23.99
CA ALA A 218 2.70 6.65 -23.92
C ALA A 218 2.88 5.86 -22.61
N LEU A 219 4.12 5.52 -22.25
CA LEU A 219 4.43 4.84 -21.00
C LEU A 219 3.99 5.68 -19.79
N TRP A 220 4.25 6.99 -19.81
CA TRP A 220 3.83 7.92 -18.75
C TRP A 220 2.31 7.87 -18.52
N LEU A 221 1.52 7.91 -19.59
CA LEU A 221 0.06 7.78 -19.48
C LEU A 221 -0.35 6.42 -18.92
N VAL A 222 0.25 5.34 -19.43
CA VAL A 222 -0.06 3.98 -18.97
C VAL A 222 0.26 3.80 -17.48
N HIS A 223 1.41 4.27 -17.02
CA HIS A 223 1.78 4.22 -15.61
C HIS A 223 0.86 5.08 -14.74
N LEU A 224 0.48 6.28 -15.21
CA LEU A 224 -0.52 7.09 -14.55
C LEU A 224 -1.81 6.30 -14.35
N LEU A 225 -2.33 5.67 -15.41
CA LEU A 225 -3.55 4.87 -15.34
C LEU A 225 -3.43 3.69 -14.37
N PHE A 226 -2.27 3.02 -14.30
CA PHE A 226 -2.03 1.97 -13.29
C PHE A 226 -2.03 2.54 -11.87
N GLY A 227 -1.39 3.67 -11.62
CA GLY A 227 -1.39 4.33 -10.31
C GLY A 227 -2.79 4.76 -9.87
N LEU A 228 -3.57 5.35 -10.79
CA LEU A 228 -4.97 5.72 -10.53
C LEU A 228 -5.86 4.51 -10.30
N GLY A 229 -5.67 3.46 -11.09
CA GLY A 229 -6.35 2.17 -10.91
C GLY A 229 -6.07 1.59 -9.54
N PHE A 230 -4.80 1.60 -9.10
CA PHE A 230 -4.40 1.17 -7.76
C PHE A 230 -5.14 1.95 -6.67
N LEU A 231 -5.15 3.29 -6.72
CA LEU A 231 -5.89 4.11 -5.75
C LEU A 231 -7.38 3.75 -5.71
N ALA A 232 -8.02 3.62 -6.87
CA ALA A 232 -9.46 3.35 -6.97
C ALA A 232 -9.85 1.98 -6.39
N VAL A 233 -8.99 0.96 -6.50
CA VAL A 233 -9.29 -0.40 -6.03
C VAL A 233 -8.93 -0.65 -4.57
N ILE A 234 -8.15 0.22 -3.90
CA ILE A 234 -7.77 0.06 -2.48
C ILE A 234 -8.95 -0.32 -1.58
N PRO A 235 -10.06 0.46 -1.51
CA PRO A 235 -11.10 0.23 -0.50
C PRO A 235 -11.92 -1.05 -0.74
N ARG A 236 -11.95 -1.56 -1.97
CA ARG A 236 -12.82 -2.68 -2.40
C ARG A 236 -12.07 -3.99 -2.58
N THR A 237 -10.77 -3.99 -2.36
CA THR A 237 -9.93 -5.18 -2.52
C THR A 237 -9.16 -5.49 -1.23
N LYS A 238 -8.36 -6.56 -1.26
CA LYS A 238 -7.45 -6.90 -0.16
C LYS A 238 -6.43 -5.80 0.15
N LEU A 239 -6.23 -4.82 -0.74
CA LEU A 239 -5.37 -3.65 -0.50
C LEU A 239 -5.94 -2.69 0.55
N ARG A 240 -7.20 -2.82 0.96
CA ARG A 240 -7.79 -2.02 2.05
C ARG A 240 -6.97 -2.09 3.34
N HIS A 241 -6.24 -3.19 3.55
CA HIS A 241 -5.35 -3.39 4.69
C HIS A 241 -4.29 -2.31 4.87
N LEU A 242 -3.91 -1.62 3.79
CA LEU A 242 -3.01 -0.46 3.86
C LEU A 242 -3.55 0.59 4.84
N ALA A 243 -4.87 0.74 4.92
CA ALA A 243 -5.54 1.62 5.86
C ALA A 243 -6.02 0.89 7.12
N THR A 244 -6.68 -0.27 6.97
CA THR A 244 -7.40 -0.90 8.09
C THR A 244 -6.49 -1.65 9.04
N THR A 245 -5.45 -2.34 8.57
CA THR A 245 -4.51 -3.05 9.46
C THR A 245 -3.64 -2.07 10.23
N SER A 246 -3.12 -1.03 9.58
CA SER A 246 -2.38 0.05 10.25
C SER A 246 -3.29 0.84 11.20
N GLY A 247 -4.49 1.21 10.74
CA GLY A 247 -5.48 1.91 11.55
C GLY A 247 -5.96 1.10 12.76
N ASN A 248 -5.89 -0.24 12.72
CA ASN A 248 -6.31 -1.05 13.86
C ASN A 248 -5.50 -0.80 15.14
N SER A 249 -4.22 -0.45 15.00
CA SER A 249 -3.39 -0.08 16.15
C SER A 249 -3.91 1.19 16.86
N LEU A 250 -4.66 2.07 16.17
CA LEU A 250 -5.31 3.21 16.82
C LEU A 250 -6.40 2.76 17.79
N PHE A 251 -7.06 1.63 17.53
CA PHE A 251 -8.25 1.21 18.26
C PHE A 251 -8.01 -0.02 19.15
N GLU A 252 -6.75 -0.37 19.43
CA GLU A 252 -6.39 -1.51 20.28
C GLU A 252 -6.89 -1.30 21.72
N SER A 253 -7.38 -2.36 22.39
CA SER A 253 -7.74 -2.27 23.81
C SER A 253 -6.49 -2.08 24.68
N HIS A 254 -6.56 -1.12 25.60
CA HIS A 254 -5.55 -0.89 26.64
C HIS A 254 -5.80 -1.70 27.92
N GLU A 255 -6.91 -2.45 27.97
CA GLU A 255 -7.16 -3.36 29.08
C GLU A 255 -6.15 -4.51 29.11
N PRO A 256 -5.92 -5.11 30.30
CA PRO A 256 -5.11 -6.32 30.41
C PRO A 256 -5.54 -7.38 29.40
N LYS A 257 -4.57 -8.05 28.77
CA LYS A 257 -4.88 -9.14 27.84
C LYS A 257 -5.58 -10.27 28.61
N GLY A 258 -6.70 -10.75 28.08
CA GLY A 258 -7.54 -11.75 28.76
C GLY A 258 -8.67 -11.15 29.60
N THR A 259 -8.86 -9.83 29.58
CA THR A 259 -10.11 -9.23 30.03
C THR A 259 -11.24 -9.63 29.07
N TYR A 260 -12.31 -10.19 29.61
CA TYR A 260 -13.53 -10.51 28.88
C TYR A 260 -14.69 -9.78 29.55
N ALA A 261 -15.67 -9.35 28.75
CA ALA A 261 -16.94 -8.87 29.31
C ALA A 261 -17.61 -10.03 30.05
N SER A 262 -17.86 -9.87 31.34
CA SER A 262 -18.65 -10.82 32.13
C SER A 262 -20.12 -10.54 31.87
N ILE A 263 -20.88 -11.61 31.62
CA ILE A 263 -22.35 -11.55 31.60
C ILE A 263 -22.81 -11.96 32.99
N ASP A 264 -23.69 -11.16 33.59
CA ASP A 264 -24.36 -11.55 34.83
C ASP A 264 -25.44 -12.58 34.49
N LEU A 265 -25.20 -13.83 34.88
CA LEU A 265 -26.12 -14.93 34.60
C LEU A 265 -27.34 -14.92 35.54
N GLU A 266 -27.34 -14.09 36.59
CA GLU A 266 -28.46 -13.93 37.52
C GLU A 266 -29.41 -12.79 37.11
N ASP A 267 -29.04 -11.97 36.12
CA ASP A 267 -29.91 -10.92 35.59
C ASP A 267 -31.00 -11.53 34.68
N GLU A 268 -32.21 -11.65 35.23
CA GLU A 268 -33.39 -12.16 34.53
C GLU A 268 -33.81 -11.29 33.32
N ASN A 269 -33.28 -10.07 33.18
CA ASN A 269 -33.55 -9.21 32.01
C ASN A 269 -32.67 -9.56 30.79
N ILE A 270 -31.67 -10.42 30.94
CA ILE A 270 -30.78 -10.82 29.84
C ILE A 270 -31.38 -12.02 29.11
N GLU A 271 -32.08 -11.75 28.00
CA GLU A 271 -32.64 -12.81 27.14
C GLU A 271 -31.65 -13.33 26.10
N GLN A 272 -30.52 -12.64 25.91
CA GLN A 272 -29.52 -12.98 24.89
C GLN A 272 -28.09 -12.98 25.48
N PHE A 273 -27.51 -14.17 25.59
CA PHE A 273 -26.18 -14.39 26.19
C PHE A 273 -25.02 -14.33 25.19
N SER A 274 -25.29 -14.20 23.88
CA SER A 274 -24.25 -14.14 22.85
C SER A 274 -24.71 -13.38 21.60
N ALA A 275 -23.76 -12.99 20.74
CA ALA A 275 -24.10 -12.38 19.45
C ALA A 275 -24.80 -13.40 18.53
N SER A 276 -26.03 -13.10 18.12
CA SER A 276 -26.80 -13.94 17.20
C SER A 276 -26.93 -13.31 15.81
N ALA A 277 -26.80 -11.98 15.74
CA ALA A 277 -26.79 -11.20 14.50
C ALA A 277 -25.58 -10.25 14.43
N ILE A 278 -25.31 -9.72 13.24
CA ILE A 278 -24.19 -8.81 12.98
C ILE A 278 -24.36 -7.49 13.77
N GLY A 279 -25.60 -7.04 13.94
CA GLY A 279 -25.92 -5.87 14.75
C GLY A 279 -25.63 -6.07 16.25
N ASP A 280 -25.37 -7.30 16.69
CA ASP A 280 -24.97 -7.55 18.08
C ASP A 280 -23.50 -7.29 18.34
N LEU A 281 -22.69 -7.30 17.29
CA LEU A 281 -21.26 -7.03 17.35
C LEU A 281 -21.00 -5.54 17.48
N SER A 282 -19.87 -5.14 18.05
CA SER A 282 -19.47 -3.73 18.08
C SER A 282 -18.99 -3.26 16.70
N TRP A 283 -18.98 -1.95 16.48
CA TRP A 283 -18.36 -1.38 15.27
C TRP A 283 -16.90 -1.83 15.10
N LYS A 284 -16.20 -2.06 16.21
CA LYS A 284 -14.80 -2.47 16.25
C LYS A 284 -14.63 -3.93 15.82
N ASP A 285 -15.54 -4.81 16.21
CA ASP A 285 -15.55 -6.20 15.74
C ASP A 285 -15.73 -6.25 14.22
N LEU A 286 -16.64 -5.43 13.68
CA LEU A 286 -16.84 -5.31 12.24
C LEU A 286 -15.62 -4.70 11.52
N PHE A 287 -14.98 -3.68 12.12
CA PHE A 287 -13.73 -3.12 11.59
C PHE A 287 -12.59 -4.15 11.59
N ASP A 288 -12.51 -5.01 12.60
CA ASP A 288 -11.48 -6.05 12.69
C ASP A 288 -11.58 -7.10 11.59
N THR A 289 -12.78 -7.32 11.02
CA THR A 289 -12.92 -8.17 9.83
C THR A 289 -12.14 -7.61 8.63
N ASP A 290 -12.05 -6.29 8.52
CA ASP A 290 -11.28 -5.61 7.46
C ASP A 290 -9.81 -5.42 7.81
N ALA A 291 -9.45 -5.42 9.09
CA ALA A 291 -8.06 -5.41 9.53
C ALA A 291 -7.42 -6.80 9.44
N CYS A 292 -8.23 -7.86 9.36
CA CYS A 292 -7.78 -9.24 9.27
C CYS A 292 -7.08 -9.53 7.93
N MET A 293 -5.81 -9.90 8.01
CA MET A 293 -4.98 -10.24 6.84
C MET A 293 -4.89 -11.72 6.52
N GLN A 294 -5.72 -12.55 7.18
CA GLN A 294 -5.68 -14.00 7.03
C GLN A 294 -4.26 -14.58 7.20
N CYS A 295 -3.47 -13.98 8.12
CA CYS A 295 -2.06 -14.31 8.29
C CYS A 295 -1.82 -15.63 9.03
N GLY A 296 -2.88 -16.31 9.48
CA GLY A 296 -2.81 -17.59 10.19
C GLY A 296 -2.24 -17.52 11.62
N ARG A 297 -1.77 -16.37 12.12
CA ARG A 297 -1.15 -16.27 13.45
C ARG A 297 -2.10 -16.63 14.58
N CYS A 298 -3.35 -16.16 14.54
CA CYS A 298 -4.37 -16.51 15.54
C CYS A 298 -4.70 -18.01 15.48
N GLN A 299 -4.69 -18.59 14.28
CA GLN A 299 -4.94 -20.01 14.05
C GLN A 299 -3.85 -20.89 14.63
N GLN A 300 -2.59 -20.60 14.29
CA GLN A 300 -1.41 -21.39 14.69
C GLN A 300 -1.13 -21.34 16.20
N ARG A 301 -1.71 -20.38 16.91
CA ARG A 301 -1.57 -20.26 18.38
C ARG A 301 -2.83 -20.68 19.14
N CYS A 302 -3.89 -21.10 18.45
CA CYS A 302 -5.13 -21.51 19.09
C CYS A 302 -5.00 -22.94 19.64
N PRO A 303 -5.10 -23.16 20.96
CA PRO A 303 -5.02 -24.51 21.53
C PRO A 303 -6.11 -25.45 21.00
N ALA A 304 -7.33 -24.95 20.81
CA ALA A 304 -8.44 -25.73 20.28
C ALA A 304 -8.18 -26.23 18.86
N TYR A 305 -7.69 -25.35 17.97
CA TYR A 305 -7.35 -25.74 16.61
C TYR A 305 -6.20 -26.76 16.58
N LEU A 306 -5.16 -26.54 17.40
CA LEU A 306 -4.02 -27.46 17.49
C LEU A 306 -4.42 -28.83 18.05
N ALA A 307 -5.44 -28.89 18.91
CA ALA A 307 -6.02 -30.13 19.40
C ALA A 307 -6.98 -30.81 18.40
N GLY A 308 -7.05 -30.34 17.15
CA GLY A 308 -7.91 -30.91 16.11
C GLY A 308 -9.41 -30.61 16.30
N LYS A 309 -9.77 -29.66 17.16
CA LYS A 309 -11.17 -29.23 17.32
C LYS A 309 -11.57 -28.34 16.13
N PRO A 310 -12.87 -28.26 15.80
CA PRO A 310 -13.34 -27.50 14.63
C PRO A 310 -13.17 -25.97 14.75
N LEU A 311 -12.76 -25.45 15.92
CA LEU A 311 -12.63 -24.01 16.14
C LEU A 311 -11.42 -23.43 15.40
N SER A 312 -11.68 -22.41 14.58
CA SER A 312 -10.66 -21.61 13.89
C SER A 312 -10.92 -20.12 14.12
N PRO A 313 -10.12 -19.44 14.98
CA PRO A 313 -10.31 -18.00 15.21
C PRO A 313 -10.21 -17.18 13.92
N MET A 314 -9.34 -17.60 12.98
CA MET A 314 -9.22 -16.92 11.70
C MET A 314 -10.50 -17.03 10.87
N ARG A 315 -11.09 -18.23 10.77
CA ARG A 315 -12.32 -18.45 10.00
C ARG A 315 -13.54 -17.79 10.64
N VAL A 316 -13.56 -17.65 11.97
CA VAL A 316 -14.61 -16.88 12.66
C VAL A 316 -14.57 -15.42 12.19
N ILE A 317 -13.40 -14.77 12.22
CA ILE A 317 -13.29 -13.36 11.80
C ILE A 317 -13.61 -13.18 10.31
N THR A 318 -13.13 -14.06 9.43
CA THR A 318 -13.45 -13.95 8.00
C THR A 318 -14.91 -14.24 7.72
N GLY A 319 -15.51 -15.22 8.40
CA GLY A 319 -16.94 -15.54 8.28
C GLY A 319 -17.84 -14.40 8.73
N ILE A 320 -17.49 -13.69 9.82
CA ILE A 320 -18.20 -12.46 10.22
C ILE A 320 -18.09 -11.40 9.11
N GLY A 321 -16.90 -11.23 8.53
CA GLY A 321 -16.69 -10.29 7.42
C GLY A 321 -17.51 -10.61 6.18
N GLU A 322 -17.64 -11.89 5.83
CA GLU A 322 -18.47 -12.39 4.73
C GLU A 322 -19.97 -12.17 4.99
N LEU A 323 -20.43 -12.43 6.22
CA LEU A 323 -21.83 -12.18 6.60
C LEU A 323 -22.17 -10.69 6.60
N ALA A 324 -21.21 -9.82 6.93
CA ALA A 324 -21.43 -8.38 7.06
C ALA A 324 -21.43 -7.62 5.72
N ALA A 325 -20.78 -8.20 4.70
CA ALA A 325 -20.62 -7.63 3.36
C ALA A 325 -21.93 -7.63 2.57
#